data_AF-A0A973HGX8-F1
#
_entry.id   AF-A0A973HGX8-F1
#
_cell.length_a   1.000
_cell.length_b   1.000
_cell.length_c   1.000
_cell.angle_alpha   90.00
_cell.angle_beta   90.00
_cell.angle_gamma   90.00
#
_symmetry.space_group_name_H-M   'P 1'
#
loop_
_entity.id
_entity.type
_entity.pdbx_description
1 polymer ?
#
loop_
_entity_poly.entity_id
_entity_poly.type
_entity_poly.pdbx_seq_one_letter_code
_entity_poly.pdbx_strand_id
1 'polypeptide(L)' 'MMTFKEAQMMEIRQIRDRLLSDADSLINTALDNGVDVAPFRQYRQALRDIPQTFNDAQDVVWPTKPSLSQASV' A
#
# COMPACT_ATOMS: atom_id res chain seq x y z
N MET A 1 -20.95 -0.28 20.69
CA MET A 1 -21.33 -1.04 19.47
C MET A 1 -20.61 -0.38 18.31
N MET A 2 -19.86 -1.14 17.52
CA MET A 2 -19.20 -0.62 16.33
C MET A 2 -20.23 -0.44 15.22
N THR A 3 -20.18 0.67 14.51
CA THR A 3 -21.04 0.93 13.36
C THR A 3 -20.57 0.13 12.14
N PHE A 4 -21.47 -0.08 11.18
CA PHE A 4 -21.14 -0.73 9.91
C PHE A 4 -20.01 0.01 9.15
N LYS A 5 -19.99 1.34 9.22
CA LYS A 5 -18.95 2.16 8.61
C LYS A 5 -17.59 1.95 9.26
N GLU A 6 -17.54 1.94 10.59
CA GLU A 6 -16.29 1.69 11.32
C GLU A 6 -15.76 0.28 11.05
N ALA A 7 -16.63 -0.73 10.96
CA ALA A 7 -16.25 -2.10 10.65
C ALA A 7 -15.59 -2.22 9.27
N GLN A 8 -16.16 -1.57 8.25
CA GLN A 8 -15.55 -1.53 6.91
C GLN A 8 -14.21 -0.78 6.91
N MET A 9 -14.11 0.35 7.60
CA MET A 9 -12.83 1.07 7.71
C MET A 9 -11.76 0.27 8.45
N MET A 10 -12.15 -0.61 9.38
CA MET A 10 -11.24 -1.55 10.01
C MET A 10 -10.72 -2.59 8.99
N GLU A 11 -11.57 -3.11 8.12
CA GLU A 11 -11.16 -3.99 7.02
C GLU A 11 -10.16 -3.30 6.07
N ILE A 12 -10.43 -2.05 5.69
CA ILE A 12 -9.50 -1.24 4.88
C ILE A 12 -8.12 -1.12 5.55
N ARG A 13 -8.07 -0.88 6.87
CA ARG A 13 -6.80 -0.82 7.62
C ARG A 13 -6.07 -2.17 7.61
N GLN A 14 -6.79 -3.28 7.75
CA GLN A 14 -6.19 -4.63 7.69
C GLN A 14 -5.60 -4.94 6.31
N ILE A 15 -6.32 -4.61 5.23
CA ILE A 15 -5.83 -4.77 3.86
C ILE A 15 -4.59 -3.91 3.66
N ARG A 16 -4.64 -2.64 4.07
CA ARG A 16 -3.49 -1.72 4.02
C ARG A 16 -2.28 -2.30 4.74
N ASP A 17 -2.45 -2.83 5.95
CA ASP A 17 -1.32 -3.36 6.74
C ASP A 17 -0.63 -4.54 6.04
N ARG A 18 -1.40 -5.42 5.40
CA ARG A 18 -0.85 -6.50 4.55
C ARG A 18 -0.08 -5.92 3.36
N LEU A 19 -0.65 -4.95 2.65
CA LEU A 19 0.01 -4.33 1.49
C LEU A 19 1.26 -3.52 1.86
N LEU A 20 1.31 -2.93 3.06
CA LEU A 20 2.51 -2.26 3.58
C LEU A 20 3.63 -3.27 3.85
N SER A 21 3.30 -4.41 4.45
CA SER A 21 4.26 -5.51 4.65
C SER A 21 4.82 -5.99 3.31
N ASP A 22 3.96 -6.23 2.33
CA ASP A 22 4.38 -6.60 0.96
C ASP A 22 5.30 -5.55 0.33
N ALA A 23 4.96 -4.26 0.49
CA ALA A 23 5.75 -3.16 -0.05
C ALA A 23 7.15 -3.09 0.60
N ASP A 24 7.25 -3.36 1.90
CA ASP A 24 8.52 -3.44 2.61
C ASP A 24 9.39 -4.58 2.06
N SER A 25 8.80 -5.77 1.82
CA SER A 25 9.50 -6.88 1.17
C SER A 25 9.99 -6.51 -0.23
N LEU A 26 9.17 -5.83 -1.04
CA LEU A 26 9.57 -5.38 -2.38
C LEU A 26 10.72 -4.38 -2.35
N ILE A 27 10.73 -3.46 -1.39
CA ILE A 27 11.84 -2.50 -1.21
C ILE A 27 13.13 -3.27 -0.91
N ASN A 28 13.08 -4.26 -0.02
CA ASN A 28 14.26 -5.07 0.30
C ASN A 28 14.73 -5.87 -0.92
N THR A 29 13.82 -6.53 -1.64
CA THR A 29 14.16 -7.25 -2.88
C THR A 29 14.74 -6.33 -3.95
N ALA A 30 14.23 -5.09 -4.07
CA ALA A 30 14.76 -4.10 -4.99
C ALA A 30 16.20 -3.68 -4.61
N LEU A 31 16.47 -3.47 -3.32
CA LEU A 31 17.82 -3.21 -2.80
C LEU A 31 18.77 -4.37 -3.09
N ASP A 32 18.36 -5.60 -2.79
CA ASP A 32 19.18 -6.80 -2.98
C ASP A 32 19.54 -7.02 -4.45
N ASN A 33 18.63 -6.66 -5.37
CA ASN A 33 18.84 -6.76 -6.81
C ASN A 33 19.50 -5.51 -7.42
N GLY A 34 19.77 -4.47 -6.64
CA GLY A 34 20.36 -3.22 -7.12
C GLY A 34 19.48 -2.43 -8.10
N VAL A 35 18.15 -2.58 -8.02
CA VAL A 35 17.18 -1.85 -8.86
C VAL A 35 16.58 -0.65 -8.12
N ASP A 36 15.93 0.27 -8.85
CA ASP A 36 15.38 1.48 -8.25
C ASP A 36 14.28 1.17 -7.22
N VAL A 37 14.46 1.67 -6.00
CA VAL A 37 13.52 1.50 -4.88
C VAL A 37 12.41 2.56 -4.86
N ALA A 38 12.56 3.66 -5.62
CA ALA A 38 11.66 4.81 -5.55
C ALA A 38 10.18 4.45 -5.85
N PRO A 39 9.86 3.64 -6.88
CA PRO A 39 8.46 3.26 -7.16
C PRO A 39 7.82 2.51 -5.99
N PHE A 40 8.57 1.62 -5.33
CA PHE A 40 8.08 0.84 -4.18
C PHE A 40 7.88 1.72 -2.94
N ARG A 41 8.75 2.71 -2.71
CA ARG A 41 8.60 3.69 -1.63
C ARG A 41 7.38 4.59 -1.85
N GLN A 42 7.15 5.04 -3.08
CA GLN A 42 5.97 5.83 -3.46
C GLN A 42 4.68 5.02 -3.27
N TYR A 43 4.66 3.76 -3.74
CA TYR A 43 3.55 2.83 -3.50
C TYR A 43 3.26 2.65 -2.01
N ARG A 44 4.29 2.40 -1.19
CA ARG A 44 4.16 2.28 0.27
C ARG A 44 3.58 3.54 0.91
N GLN A 45 4.01 4.73 0.45
CA GLN A 45 3.48 5.99 0.98
C GLN A 45 2.00 6.16 0.62
N ALA A 46 1.63 5.92 -0.64
CA ALA A 46 0.23 6.00 -1.07
C ALA A 46 -0.68 5.07 -0.26
N LEU A 47 -0.20 3.87 0.11
CA LEU A 47 -0.94 2.97 1.02
C LEU A 47 -1.13 3.57 2.42
N ARG A 48 -0.11 4.21 3.01
CA ARG A 48 -0.21 4.83 4.34
C ARG A 48 -1.26 5.94 4.38
N ASP A 49 -1.39 6.67 3.28
CA ASP A 49 -2.25 7.84 3.18
C ASP A 49 -3.74 7.44 3.05
N ILE A 50 -4.07 6.20 2.68
CA ILE A 50 -5.46 5.74 2.45
C ILE A 50 -6.40 6.10 3.61
N PRO A 51 -6.14 5.76 4.89
CA PRO A 51 -7.11 6.05 5.95
C PRO A 51 -7.20 7.52 6.35
N GLN A 52 -6.31 8.38 5.83
CA GLN A 52 -6.37 9.83 6.00
C GLN A 52 -7.11 10.50 4.82
N THR A 53 -7.03 9.90 3.64
CA THR A 53 -7.64 10.41 2.39
C THR A 53 -9.10 10.02 2.24
N PHE A 54 -9.49 8.83 2.72
CA PHE A 54 -10.83 8.28 2.52
C PHE A 54 -11.59 8.17 3.84
N ASN A 55 -12.82 8.71 3.85
CA ASN A 55 -13.73 8.61 4.99
C ASN A 55 -14.67 7.40 4.88
N ASP A 56 -14.80 6.81 3.70
CA ASP A 56 -15.72 5.72 3.38
C ASP A 56 -15.00 4.62 2.59
N ALA A 57 -15.22 3.37 2.98
CA ALA A 57 -14.49 2.21 2.43
C ALA A 57 -14.78 1.97 0.94
N GLN A 58 -15.99 2.30 0.49
CA GLN A 58 -16.40 2.17 -0.92
C GLN A 58 -15.68 3.14 -1.86
N ASP A 59 -15.16 4.24 -1.33
CA ASP A 59 -14.46 5.28 -2.11
C ASP A 59 -12.96 5.00 -2.20
N VAL A 60 -12.45 4.01 -1.45
CA VAL A 60 -11.03 3.69 -1.39
C VAL A 60 -10.53 3.23 -2.76
N VAL A 61 -9.55 3.97 -3.29
CA VAL A 61 -8.81 3.58 -4.49
C VAL A 61 -7.42 3.11 -4.07
N TRP A 62 -7.10 1.85 -4.38
CA TRP A 62 -5.79 1.28 -4.09
C TRP A 62 -4.77 1.68 -5.15
N PRO A 63 -3.55 2.09 -4.76
CA PRO A 63 -2.49 2.38 -5.71
C PRO A 63 -2.09 1.10 -6.47
N THR A 64 -1.67 1.25 -7.73
CA THR A 64 -1.17 0.12 -8.52
C THR A 64 0.17 -0.37 -7.97
N LYS A 65 0.28 -1.67 -7.70
CA LYS A 65 1.51 -2.30 -7.25
C LYS A 65 2.57 -2.25 -8.36
N PRO A 66 3.77 -1.68 -8.12
CA PRO A 66 4.84 -1.67 -9.10
C PRO A 66 5.43 -3.07 -9.32
N SER A 67 5.94 -3.35 -10.52
CA SER A 67 6.68 -4.58 -10.80
C SER A 67 8.20 -4.38 -10.67
N LEU A 68 8.92 -5.44 -10.29
CA LEU A 68 10.38 -5.43 -10.26
C LEU A 68 11.01 -5.21 -11.65
N SER A 69 10.34 -5.64 -12.72
CA SER A 69 10.80 -5.43 -14.10
C SER A 69 10.71 -3.98 -14.57
N GLN A 70 9.84 -3.17 -13.96
CA GLN A 70 9.69 -1.74 -14.28
C GLN A 70 10.76 -0.87 -13.59
N ALA A 71 11.46 -1.39 -12.58
CA ALA A 71 12.52 -0.69 -11.84
C ALA A 71 13.92 -0.87 -12.46
N SER A 72 14.01 -1.60 -13.58
CA SER A 72 15.24 -1.84 -14.34
C SER A 72 15.30 -0.85 -15.52
N VAL A 73 15.76 0.37 -15.29
CA VAL A 73 16.21 1.29 -16.35
C VAL A 73 17.57 1.85 -15.96
#